data_AF-A0A970DH57-F1
#
_entry.id   AF-A0A970DH57-F1
#
_cell.length_a   1.000
_cell.length_b   1.000
_cell.length_c   1.000
_cell.angle_alpha   90.00
_cell.angle_beta   90.00
_cell.angle_gamma   90.00
#
_symmetry.space_group_name_H-M   'P 1'
#
loop_
_entity.id
_entity.type
_entity.pdbx_description
1 polymer ?
#
loop_
_entity_poly.entity_id
_entity_poly.type
_entity_poly.pdbx_seq_one_letter_code
_entity_poly.pdbx_strand_id
1 'polypeptide(L)'
;MGRFFIFISIIMLILLAGVQVSRVYPVWAKLPEDPYAGAPMEQFVSLVERGIVTVDAAGIYEPHSAMIYKNGERYLLVEMFPVEIEVIEGDVLEIWVLEENPGASLIVKNTSENVRLKYSRTSLPLNKGLHRIGKVICAADRKK
;
A
#
# COMPACT_ATOMS: atom_id res chain seq x y z
N MET A 1 16.14 -52.60 -54.34
CA MET A 1 16.30 -52.43 -52.87
C MET A 1 16.99 -51.13 -52.47
N GLY A 2 18.08 -50.67 -53.11
CA GLY A 2 18.81 -49.46 -52.68
C GLY A 2 18.01 -48.15 -52.61
N ARG A 3 17.07 -47.91 -53.54
CA ARG A 3 16.21 -46.71 -53.54
C ARG A 3 15.27 -46.59 -52.33
N PHE A 4 14.88 -47.72 -51.75
CA PHE A 4 14.01 -47.76 -50.58
C PHE A 4 14.74 -47.29 -49.31
N PHE A 5 16.00 -47.68 -49.13
CA PHE A 5 16.84 -47.23 -48.03
C PHE A 5 17.14 -45.73 -48.09
N ILE A 6 17.35 -45.19 -49.29
CA ILE A 6 17.52 -43.75 -49.49
C ILE A 6 16.27 -42.99 -49.05
N PHE A 7 15.08 -43.50 -49.41
CA PHE A 7 13.81 -42.89 -49.04
C PHE A 7 13.59 -42.87 -47.52
N ILE A 8 13.89 -43.98 -46.84
CA ILE A 8 13.81 -44.07 -45.37
C ILE A 8 14.80 -43.10 -44.72
N SER A 9 16.02 -42.99 -45.25
CA SER A 9 17.04 -42.08 -44.72
C SER A 9 16.62 -40.61 -44.81
N ILE A 10 15.99 -40.20 -45.91
CA ILE A 10 15.47 -38.84 -46.09
C ILE A 10 14.34 -38.55 -45.09
N ILE A 11 13.40 -39.49 -44.91
CA ILE A 11 12.30 -39.35 -43.94
C ILE A 11 12.85 -39.20 -42.51
N MET A 12 13.86 -40.01 -42.16
CA MET A 12 14.49 -39.94 -40.83
C MET A 12 15.15 -38.58 -40.58
N LEU A 13 15.81 -37.99 -41.59
CA LEU A 13 16.40 -36.66 -41.52
C LEU A 13 15.34 -35.56 -41.32
N ILE A 14 14.23 -35.63 -42.04
CA ILE A 14 13.13 -34.66 -41.91
C ILE A 14 12.51 -34.72 -40.51
N LEU A 15 12.30 -35.93 -39.97
CA LEU A 15 11.76 -36.12 -38.62
C LEU A 15 12.73 -35.58 -37.56
N LEU A 16 14.03 -35.87 -37.68
CA LEU A 16 15.04 -35.35 -36.77
C LEU A 16 15.06 -33.82 -36.80
N ALA A 17 15.08 -33.21 -37.98
CA ALA A 17 15.05 -31.75 -38.11
C ALA A 17 13.76 -31.14 -37.52
N GLY A 18 12.60 -31.74 -37.80
CA GLY A 18 11.31 -31.28 -37.29
C GLY A 18 11.23 -31.31 -35.75
N VAL A 19 11.74 -32.37 -35.12
CA VAL A 19 11.78 -32.48 -33.66
C VAL A 19 12.70 -31.43 -33.04
N GLN A 20 13.86 -31.17 -33.66
CA GLN A 20 14.80 -30.15 -33.17
C GLN A 20 14.20 -28.74 -33.25
N VAL A 21 13.55 -28.40 -34.37
CA VAL A 21 12.88 -27.09 -34.53
C VAL A 21 11.73 -26.92 -33.53
N SER A 22 10.91 -27.96 -33.34
CA SER A 22 9.79 -27.95 -32.39
C SER A 22 10.22 -27.76 -30.93
N ARG A 23 11.41 -28.27 -30.55
CA ARG A 23 11.95 -28.07 -29.20
C ARG A 23 12.56 -26.68 -29.00
N VAL A 24 13.19 -26.10 -30.01
CA VAL A 24 13.85 -24.80 -29.91
C VAL A 24 12.86 -23.65 -30.00
N TYR A 25 11.87 -23.76 -30.89
CA TYR A 25 10.81 -22.79 -31.02
C TYR A 25 9.51 -23.39 -30.50
N PRO A 26 8.99 -22.94 -29.36
CA PRO A 26 7.65 -23.29 -28.93
C PRO A 26 6.64 -22.54 -29.81
N VAL A 27 6.48 -22.97 -31.06
CA VAL A 27 5.64 -22.34 -32.10
C VAL A 27 4.17 -22.22 -31.66
N TRP A 28 3.75 -23.02 -30.67
CA TRP A 28 2.39 -23.06 -30.14
C TRP A 28 2.24 -22.51 -28.72
N ALA A 29 3.33 -22.07 -28.08
CA ALA A 29 3.21 -21.35 -26.82
C ALA A 29 2.95 -19.88 -27.16
N LYS A 30 1.70 -19.44 -27.04
CA LYS A 30 1.43 -18.02 -26.83
C LYS A 30 2.15 -17.65 -25.54
N LEU A 31 3.31 -17.00 -25.63
CA LEU A 31 3.87 -16.33 -24.47
C LEU A 31 2.80 -15.32 -24.04
N PRO A 32 2.28 -15.40 -22.80
CA PRO A 32 1.41 -14.35 -22.30
C PRO A 32 2.16 -13.03 -22.45
N GLU A 33 1.48 -12.01 -22.96
CA GLU A 33 2.05 -10.67 -23.05
C GLU A 33 2.55 -10.27 -21.66
N ASP A 34 3.86 -10.03 -21.55
CA ASP A 34 4.46 -9.53 -20.32
C ASP A 34 4.03 -8.07 -20.16
N PRO A 35 3.18 -7.74 -19.18
CA PRO A 35 2.72 -6.36 -18.98
C PRO A 35 3.87 -5.42 -18.59
N TYR A 36 5.04 -5.95 -18.22
CA TYR A 36 6.19 -5.17 -17.77
C TYR A 36 7.29 -5.03 -18.82
N ALA A 37 7.20 -5.72 -19.97
CA ALA A 37 8.09 -5.57 -21.14
C ALA A 37 9.60 -5.43 -20.83
N GLY A 38 10.11 -6.09 -19.79
CA GLY A 38 11.50 -5.94 -19.35
C GLY A 38 11.90 -4.53 -18.87
N ALA A 39 10.93 -3.66 -18.58
CA ALA A 39 11.18 -2.39 -17.92
C ALA A 39 11.83 -2.66 -16.55
N PRO A 40 12.90 -1.93 -16.20
CA PRO A 40 13.45 -2.02 -14.85
C PRO A 40 12.32 -1.67 -13.88
N MET A 41 12.03 -2.58 -12.94
CA MET A 41 11.06 -2.30 -11.88
C MET A 41 11.44 -0.97 -11.23
N GLU A 42 10.56 0.04 -11.33
CA GLU A 42 10.72 1.26 -10.57
C GLU A 42 10.87 0.87 -9.10
N GLN A 43 11.86 1.47 -8.43
CA GLN A 43 12.47 0.93 -7.22
C GLN A 43 11.53 0.70 -6.04
N PHE A 44 10.25 1.08 -6.11
CA PHE A 44 9.28 0.72 -5.09
C PHE A 44 7.84 0.95 -5.59
N VAL A 45 7.27 0.05 -6.39
CA VAL A 45 5.80 -0.02 -6.51
C VAL A 45 5.28 -0.65 -5.22
N SER A 46 5.19 0.16 -4.18
CA SER A 46 4.52 -0.22 -2.93
C SER A 46 3.05 -0.45 -3.26
N LEU A 47 2.60 -1.71 -3.15
CA LEU A 47 1.17 -2.04 -3.07
C LEU A 47 0.49 -1.33 -1.89
N VAL A 48 1.27 -0.74 -0.97
CA VAL A 48 0.79 -0.02 0.19
C VAL A 48 0.67 1.46 -0.14
N GLU A 49 -0.55 1.96 -0.16
CA GLU A 49 -0.82 3.37 -0.39
C GLU A 49 -0.34 4.24 0.78
N ARG A 50 0.25 5.38 0.45
CA ARG A 50 0.70 6.40 1.40
C ARG A 50 -0.22 7.60 1.33
N GLY A 51 -0.38 8.28 2.46
CA GLY A 51 -1.18 9.49 2.54
C GLY A 51 -0.81 10.35 3.74
N ILE A 52 -1.55 11.44 3.89
CA ILE A 52 -1.34 12.42 4.96
C ILE A 52 -2.68 12.61 5.68
N VAL A 53 -2.63 12.58 7.00
CA VAL A 53 -3.76 12.93 7.87
C VAL A 53 -3.39 14.21 8.60
N THR A 54 -4.20 15.25 8.42
CA THR A 54 -4.05 16.51 9.15
C THR A 54 -5.03 16.53 10.31
N VAL A 55 -4.48 16.65 11.51
CA VAL A 55 -5.24 16.70 12.76
C VAL A 55 -5.18 18.12 13.31
N ASP A 56 -6.31 18.63 13.77
CA ASP A 56 -6.46 19.98 14.34
C ASP A 56 -7.13 19.87 15.72
N ALA A 57 -7.00 20.91 16.53
CA ALA A 57 -7.68 20.99 17.83
C ALA A 57 -8.68 22.16 17.82
N ALA A 58 -9.92 21.86 18.19
CA ALA A 58 -10.92 22.87 18.49
C ALA A 58 -10.88 23.20 19.99
N GLY A 59 -10.63 24.46 20.32
CA GLY A 59 -10.55 24.96 21.69
C GLY A 59 -9.17 25.53 22.01
N ILE A 60 -8.96 25.87 23.29
CA ILE A 60 -7.66 26.34 23.77
C ILE A 60 -6.80 25.11 24.05
N TYR A 61 -5.70 24.97 23.32
CA TYR A 61 -4.75 23.88 23.49
C TYR A 61 -3.49 24.39 24.17
N GLU A 62 -3.07 23.73 25.25
CA GLU A 62 -1.78 24.00 25.88
C GLU A 62 -0.66 23.21 25.18
N PRO A 63 0.47 23.84 24.85
CA PRO A 63 1.59 23.17 24.21
C PRO A 63 2.11 22.00 25.05
N HIS A 64 2.53 20.91 24.39
CA HIS A 64 3.08 19.70 25.02
C HIS A 64 2.09 18.89 25.87
N SER A 65 0.79 19.20 25.82
CA SER A 65 -0.21 18.47 26.61
C SER A 65 -0.61 17.12 26.01
N ALA A 66 -0.20 16.82 24.76
CA ALA A 66 -0.58 15.62 24.04
C ALA A 66 0.54 15.02 23.18
N MET A 67 0.57 13.70 23.07
CA MET A 67 1.51 12.91 22.29
C MET A 67 0.75 12.05 21.28
N ILE A 68 1.15 12.06 20.03
CA ILE A 68 0.60 11.22 18.98
C ILE A 68 1.36 9.90 18.97
N TYR A 69 0.59 8.82 18.90
CA TYR A 69 1.08 7.47 18.78
C TYR A 69 0.69 6.90 17.41
N LYS A 70 1.63 6.19 16.80
CA LYS A 70 1.46 5.50 15.53
C LYS A 70 1.79 4.03 15.76
N ASN A 71 0.82 3.15 15.55
CA ASN A 71 0.95 1.70 15.77
C ASN A 71 1.42 1.33 17.19
N GLY A 72 1.05 2.13 18.21
CA GLY A 72 1.47 1.93 19.60
C GLY A 72 2.85 2.49 19.95
N GLU A 73 3.56 3.08 18.99
CA GLU A 73 4.85 3.75 19.21
C GLU A 73 4.69 5.27 19.30
N ARG A 74 5.55 5.92 20.09
CA ARG A 74 5.60 7.38 20.21
C ARG A 74 6.04 7.98 18.89
N TYR A 75 5.18 8.80 18.29
CA TYR A 75 5.45 9.42 17.01
C TYR A 75 5.85 10.89 17.16
N LEU A 76 4.99 11.70 17.78
CA LEU A 76 5.20 13.15 17.87
C LEU A 76 4.59 13.75 19.12
N LEU A 77 5.37 14.54 19.87
CA LEU A 77 4.86 15.40 20.93
C LEU A 77 4.26 16.65 20.30
N VAL A 78 2.98 16.92 20.56
CA VAL A 78 2.28 18.03 19.91
C VAL A 78 2.60 19.32 20.63
N GLU A 79 3.32 20.21 19.94
CA GLU A 79 3.57 21.57 20.41
C GLU A 79 2.44 22.52 20.00
N MET A 80 1.98 22.41 18.76
CA MET A 80 0.94 23.25 18.19
C MET A 80 0.11 22.47 17.16
N PHE A 81 -1.19 22.76 17.10
CA PHE A 81 -2.08 22.30 16.02
C PHE A 81 -2.24 23.39 14.95
N PRO A 82 -2.48 23.03 13.67
CA PRO A 82 -2.65 21.68 13.14
C PRO A 82 -1.33 20.91 12.95
N VAL A 83 -1.41 19.59 12.99
CA VAL A 83 -0.28 18.66 12.78
C VAL A 83 -0.56 17.77 11.59
N GLU A 84 0.44 17.59 10.73
CA GLU A 84 0.40 16.66 9.61
C GLU A 84 1.13 15.36 9.97
N ILE A 85 0.48 14.23 9.68
CA ILE A 85 1.00 12.90 10.00
C ILE A 85 1.04 12.08 8.72
N GLU A 86 2.24 11.62 8.37
CA GLU A 86 2.41 10.67 7.27
C GLU A 86 1.92 9.28 7.68
N VAL A 87 1.00 8.74 6.90
CA VAL A 87 0.35 7.46 7.18
C VAL A 87 0.44 6.51 5.99
N ILE A 88 0.38 5.24 6.32
CA ILE A 88 0.39 4.11 5.41
C ILE A 88 -0.87 3.29 5.68
N GLU A 89 -1.42 2.65 4.65
CA GLU A 89 -2.54 1.74 4.83
C GLU A 89 -2.27 0.71 5.95
N GLY A 90 -3.24 0.57 6.86
CA GLY A 90 -3.14 -0.34 8.01
C GLY A 90 -2.70 0.33 9.30
N ASP A 91 -2.11 1.53 9.24
CA ASP A 91 -1.64 2.26 10.42
C ASP A 91 -2.80 2.58 11.39
N VAL A 92 -2.51 2.52 12.69
CA VAL A 92 -3.42 2.93 13.75
C VAL A 92 -2.88 4.20 14.40
N LEU A 93 -3.71 5.25 14.38
CA LEU A 93 -3.40 6.52 15.00
C LEU A 93 -4.11 6.64 16.34
N GLU A 94 -3.33 7.02 17.36
CA GLU A 94 -3.79 7.22 18.73
C GLU A 94 -3.21 8.53 19.26
N ILE A 95 -3.86 9.12 20.24
CA ILE A 95 -3.40 10.31 20.94
C ILE A 95 -3.42 10.05 22.44
N TRP A 96 -2.29 10.28 23.08
CA TRP A 96 -2.16 10.25 24.53
C TRP A 96 -2.16 11.68 25.04
N VAL A 97 -3.22 12.04 25.75
CA VAL A 97 -3.33 13.30 26.47
C VAL A 97 -2.66 13.17 27.85
N LEU A 98 -1.54 13.87 28.03
CA LEU A 98 -0.73 13.85 29.25
C LEU A 98 -1.40 14.69 30.35
N GLU A 99 -1.84 15.89 29.97
CA GLU A 99 -2.51 16.86 30.81
C GLU A 99 -3.91 17.14 30.26
N GLU A 100 -4.91 17.09 31.14
CA GLU A 100 -6.30 17.27 30.76
C GLU A 100 -6.54 18.72 30.34
N ASN A 101 -7.04 18.91 29.10
CA ASN A 101 -7.40 20.22 28.59
C ASN A 101 -8.93 20.32 28.45
N PRO A 102 -9.64 20.74 29.52
CA PRO A 102 -11.10 20.77 29.52
C PRO A 102 -11.62 21.76 28.47
N GLY A 103 -12.41 21.25 27.52
CA GLY A 103 -13.01 22.03 26.44
C GLY A 103 -12.24 22.01 25.13
N ALA A 104 -11.06 21.38 25.08
CA ALA A 104 -10.36 21.12 23.84
C ALA A 104 -10.78 19.77 23.25
N SER A 105 -11.03 19.72 21.95
CA SER A 105 -11.37 18.50 21.22
C SER A 105 -10.54 18.36 19.95
N LEU A 106 -10.02 17.18 19.70
CA LEU A 106 -9.30 16.83 18.49
C LEU A 106 -10.28 16.59 17.34
N ILE A 107 -9.98 17.16 16.18
CA ILE A 107 -10.76 17.03 14.95
C ILE A 107 -9.83 16.62 13.81
N VAL A 108 -10.26 15.70 12.97
CA VAL A 108 -9.56 15.40 11.71
C VAL A 108 -9.96 16.46 10.70
N LYS A 109 -9.03 17.36 10.35
CA LYS A 109 -9.29 18.49 9.45
C LYS A 109 -9.28 18.07 8.00
N ASN A 110 -8.26 17.31 7.61
CA ASN A 110 -8.10 16.87 6.23
C ASN A 110 -7.46 15.48 6.18
N THR A 111 -7.75 14.76 5.10
CA THR A 111 -7.12 13.48 4.80
C THR A 111 -6.86 13.42 3.30
N SER A 112 -5.68 12.96 2.90
CA SER A 112 -5.34 12.77 1.49
C SER A 112 -6.35 11.88 0.77
N GLU A 113 -6.63 12.16 -0.51
CA GLU A 113 -7.69 11.49 -1.29
C GLU A 113 -7.60 9.95 -1.30
N ASN A 114 -6.37 9.41 -1.25
CA ASN A 114 -6.09 7.98 -1.29
C ASN A 114 -6.38 7.26 0.04
N VAL A 115 -6.58 8.01 1.12
CA VAL A 115 -6.65 7.48 2.48
C VAL A 115 -7.96 7.85 3.16
N ARG A 116 -8.51 6.95 3.97
CA ARG A 116 -9.63 7.21 4.87
C ARG A 116 -9.34 6.66 6.26
N LEU A 117 -9.99 7.25 7.27
CA LEU A 117 -9.90 6.76 8.64
C LEU A 117 -11.16 5.97 9.00
N LYS A 118 -11.00 4.67 9.25
CA LYS A 118 -12.04 3.80 9.80
C LYS A 118 -12.15 4.01 11.30
N TYR A 119 -13.39 4.04 11.81
CA TYR A 119 -13.72 4.29 13.22
C TYR A 119 -13.30 5.67 13.74
N SER A 120 -13.07 6.64 12.85
CA SER A 120 -12.79 8.01 13.25
C SER A 120 -14.03 8.64 13.86
N ARG A 121 -13.87 9.24 15.04
CA ARG A 121 -14.86 10.15 15.60
C ARG A 121 -14.57 11.55 15.06
N THR A 122 -15.62 12.26 14.67
CA THR A 122 -15.53 13.64 14.15
C THR A 122 -14.94 14.62 15.16
N SER A 123 -15.13 14.34 16.45
CA SER A 123 -14.58 15.10 17.57
C SER A 123 -14.18 14.12 18.68
N LEU A 124 -12.96 14.24 19.19
CA LEU A 124 -12.44 13.47 20.31
C LEU A 124 -12.09 14.44 21.45
N PRO A 125 -12.76 14.38 22.61
CA PRO A 125 -12.43 15.25 23.73
C PRO A 125 -11.01 14.94 24.23
N LEU A 126 -10.21 15.97 24.49
CA LEU A 126 -8.84 15.83 25.02
C LEU A 126 -8.85 15.60 26.53
N ASN A 127 -9.52 14.52 26.95
CA ASN A 127 -9.50 14.05 28.33
C ASN A 127 -8.22 13.26 28.59
N LYS A 128 -7.71 13.29 29.82
CA LYS A 128 -6.49 12.55 30.19
C LYS A 128 -6.59 11.06 29.83
N GLY A 129 -5.55 10.54 29.16
CA GLY A 129 -5.46 9.14 28.77
C GLY A 129 -5.20 8.93 27.28
N LEU A 130 -5.27 7.66 26.86
CA LEU A 130 -5.07 7.24 25.47
C LEU A 130 -6.40 7.15 24.74
N HIS A 131 -6.52 7.89 23.64
CA HIS A 131 -7.71 7.89 22.78
C HIS A 131 -7.32 7.47 21.38
N ARG A 132 -8.18 6.66 20.75
CA ARG A 132 -7.96 6.20 19.38
C ARG A 132 -8.54 7.22 18.39
N ILE A 133 -7.70 7.71 17.48
CA ILE A 133 -8.11 8.60 16.39
C ILE A 133 -8.79 7.80 15.29
N GLY A 134 -8.17 6.69 14.86
CA GLY A 134 -8.72 5.83 13.81
C GLY A 134 -7.71 4.85 13.25
N LYS A 135 -8.18 3.96 12.37
CA LYS A 135 -7.33 3.09 11.55
C LYS A 135 -7.33 3.58 10.11
N VAL A 136 -6.15 3.70 9.53
CA VAL A 136 -5.91 4.11 8.15
C VAL A 136 -6.30 2.96 7.20
N ILE A 137 -7.17 3.26 6.25
CA ILE A 137 -7.62 2.34 5.19
C ILE A 137 -7.47 3.02 3.82
N CYS A 138 -7.22 2.23 2.78
CA CYS A 138 -7.24 2.70 1.40
C CYS A 138 -8.67 3.14 1.02
N ALA A 139 -8.77 4.26 0.28
CA ALA A 139 -10.06 4.78 -0.17
C ALA A 139 -10.77 3.86 -1.20
N ALA A 140 -10.02 3.02 -1.91
CA ALA A 140 -10.53 2.11 -2.94
C ALA A 140 -11.24 0.85 -2.38
N ASP A 141 -11.09 0.54 -1.09
CA ASP A 141 -11.52 -0.73 -0.48
C ASP A 141 -13.04 -0.81 -0.16
N ARG A 142 -13.90 -0.27 -1.04
CA ARG A 142 -15.38 -0.35 -0.96
C ARG A 142 -16.03 -0.95 -2.22
N LYS A 143 -15.41 -1.96 -2.82
CA LYS A 143 -16.08 -2.87 -3.75
C LYS A 143 -15.96 -4.31 -3.25
N LYS A 144 -16.67 -4.65 -2.18
CA LYS A 144 -17.07 -6.01 -1.86
C LYS A 144 -18.30 -6.01 -0.96
#